data_AF-A0A8T6LEH1-F1
#
_entry.id   AF-A0A8T6LEH1-F1
#
_cell.length_a   1.000
_cell.length_b   1.000
_cell.length_c   1.000
_cell.angle_alpha   90.00
_cell.angle_beta   90.00
_cell.angle_gamma   90.00
#
_symmetry.space_group_name_H-M   'P 1'
#
loop_
_entity.id
_entity.type
_entity.pdbx_description
1 polymer ?
#
loop_
_entity_poly.entity_id
_entity_poly.type
_entity_poly.pdbx_seq_one_letter_code
_entity_poly.pdbx_strand_id
1 'polypeptide(L)'
;MLIKTPDPIKPSEITDKQLYLDRRKFIRAGAKLGLTGALLNTVSLTGALAGTKLSTVRNNEYSTDEELTPYDAVTSFNNFYEF
;
A
#
# COMPACT_ATOMS: atom_id res chain seq x y z
N MET A 1 10.45 43.99 -13.44
CA MET A 1 10.06 42.95 -14.41
C MET A 1 10.48 41.61 -13.84
N LEU A 2 9.55 40.76 -13.38
CA LEU A 2 9.88 39.43 -12.87
C LEU A 2 10.03 38.46 -14.05
N ILE A 3 11.24 37.99 -14.30
CA ILE A 3 11.49 36.90 -15.24
C ILE A 3 11.04 35.62 -14.52
N LYS A 4 9.93 35.02 -14.96
CA LYS A 4 9.50 33.70 -14.47
C LYS A 4 10.35 32.63 -15.14
N THR A 5 10.95 31.77 -14.32
CA THR A 5 11.58 30.54 -14.82
C THR A 5 10.48 29.58 -15.29
N PRO A 6 10.66 28.90 -16.43
CA PRO A 6 9.70 27.92 -16.91
C PRO A 6 9.56 26.79 -15.89
N ASP A 7 8.33 26.28 -15.72
CA ASP A 7 8.09 25.13 -14.85
C ASP A 7 8.91 23.93 -15.34
N PRO A 8 9.58 23.19 -14.43
CA PRO A 8 10.43 22.07 -14.79
C PRO A 8 9.64 20.90 -15.38
N ILE A 9 8.33 20.85 -15.14
CA ILE A 9 7.42 19.80 -15.64
C ILE A 9 6.49 20.42 -16.67
N LYS A 10 6.52 19.89 -17.89
CA LYS A 10 5.62 20.32 -18.95
C LYS A 10 4.22 19.73 -18.73
N PRO A 11 3.15 20.45 -19.11
CA PRO A 11 1.79 19.91 -19.02
C PRO A 11 1.59 18.56 -19.75
N SER A 12 2.34 18.33 -20.83
CA SER A 12 2.34 17.07 -21.57
C SER A 12 2.94 15.88 -20.81
N GLU A 13 3.74 16.14 -19.77
CA GLU A 13 4.35 15.13 -18.90
C GLU A 13 3.43 14.78 -17.73
N ILE A 14 2.44 15.63 -17.45
CA ILE A 14 1.42 15.37 -16.44
C ILE A 14 0.44 14.34 -17.01
N THR A 15 0.19 13.29 -16.25
CA THR A 15 -0.84 12.32 -16.60
C THR A 15 -2.19 13.03 -16.70
N ASP A 16 -2.87 12.87 -17.83
CA ASP A 16 -4.21 13.42 -18.01
C ASP A 16 -5.15 12.96 -16.88
N LYS A 17 -5.99 13.88 -16.41
CA LYS A 17 -6.88 13.64 -15.28
C LYS A 17 -7.80 12.45 -15.53
N GLN A 18 -8.35 12.30 -16.74
CA GLN A 18 -9.23 11.18 -17.04
C GLN A 18 -8.48 9.87 -17.03
N LEU A 19 -7.29 9.83 -17.61
CA LEU A 19 -6.45 8.65 -17.58
C LEU A 19 -6.10 8.21 -16.14
N TYR A 20 -5.85 9.16 -15.24
CA TYR A 20 -5.66 8.87 -13.81
C TYR A 20 -6.94 8.30 -13.15
N LEU A 21 -8.10 8.91 -13.42
CA LEU A 21 -9.38 8.48 -12.86
C LEU A 21 -9.79 7.09 -13.36
N ASP A 22 -9.58 6.81 -14.65
CA ASP A 22 -9.88 5.51 -15.27
C ASP A 22 -9.04 4.39 -14.66
N ARG A 23 -7.75 4.62 -14.43
CA ARG A 23 -6.87 3.69 -13.70
C ARG A 23 -7.41 3.39 -12.30
N ARG A 24 -7.84 4.43 -11.56
CA ARG A 24 -8.39 4.23 -10.22
C ARG A 24 -9.73 3.50 -10.24
N LYS A 25 -10.57 3.74 -11.26
CA LYS A 25 -11.82 3.01 -11.49
C LYS A 25 -11.56 1.53 -11.75
N PHE A 26 -10.59 1.20 -12.61
CA PHE A 26 -10.18 -0.18 -12.89
C PHE A 26 -9.70 -0.91 -11.63
N ILE A 27 -8.79 -0.30 -10.87
CA ILE A 27 -8.29 -0.87 -9.60
C ILE A 27 -9.43 -1.12 -8.62
N ARG A 28 -10.35 -0.15 -8.46
CA ARG A 28 -11.53 -0.30 -7.60
C ARG A 28 -12.46 -1.41 -8.07
N ALA A 29 -12.65 -1.58 -9.38
CA ALA A 29 -13.46 -2.66 -9.94
C ALA A 29 -12.81 -4.03 -9.66
N GLY A 30 -11.50 -4.16 -9.88
CA GLY A 30 -10.75 -5.38 -9.56
C GLY A 30 -10.79 -5.74 -8.07
N ALA A 31 -10.63 -4.76 -7.18
CA ALA A 31 -10.76 -4.97 -5.74
C ALA A 31 -12.16 -5.47 -5.34
N LYS A 32 -13.22 -4.89 -5.92
CA LYS A 32 -14.60 -5.35 -5.66
C LYS A 32 -14.84 -6.79 -6.12
N LEU A 33 -14.36 -7.16 -7.31
CA LEU A 33 -14.48 -8.51 -7.83
C LEU A 33 -13.68 -9.52 -6.97
N GLY A 34 -12.49 -9.15 -6.51
CA GLY A 34 -11.70 -9.94 -5.57
C GLY A 34 -12.41 -10.17 -4.23
N LEU A 35 -13.08 -9.14 -3.70
CA LEU A 35 -13.88 -9.26 -2.48
C LEU A 35 -15.10 -10.17 -2.67
N THR A 36 -15.79 -10.11 -3.81
CA THR A 36 -16.90 -11.04 -4.10
C THR A 36 -16.43 -12.48 -4.24
N GLY A 37 -15.27 -12.72 -4.86
CA GLY A 37 -14.65 -14.04 -4.93
C GLY A 37 -14.23 -14.59 -3.56
N ALA A 38 -13.76 -13.73 -2.66
CA ALA A 38 -13.43 -14.11 -1.28
C ALA A 38 -14.68 -14.46 -0.44
N LEU A 39 -15.81 -13.79 -0.67
CA LEU A 39 -17.07 -14.05 0.05
C LEU A 39 -17.79 -15.32 -0.42
N LEU A 40 -17.60 -15.74 -1.68
CA LEU A 40 -18.17 -16.99 -2.21
C LEU A 40 -17.37 -18.24 -1.81
N ASN A 41 -16.13 -18.07 -1.34
CA ASN A 41 -15.31 -19.16 -0.82
C ASN A 41 -15.56 -19.36 0.69
N THR A 42 -16.79 -19.75 1.05
CA THR A 42 -17.14 -20.24 2.40
C THR A 42 -16.57 -21.64 2.69
N VAL A 43 -15.41 -21.97 2.12
CA VAL A 43 -14.57 -23.06 2.60
C VAL A 43 -13.96 -22.56 3.91
N SER A 44 -14.25 -23.26 5.00
CA SER A 44 -13.78 -23.07 6.37
C SER A 44 -12.38 -22.47 6.46
N LEU A 45 -12.29 -21.14 6.38
CA LEU A 45 -11.12 -20.38 6.71
C LEU A 45 -11.10 -20.30 8.23
N THR A 46 -10.37 -21.21 8.85
CA THR A 46 -9.60 -20.86 10.05
C THR A 46 -8.51 -19.86 9.64
N GLY A 47 -8.94 -18.72 9.08
CA GLY A 47 -8.10 -17.70 8.50
C GLY A 47 -7.45 -16.92 9.61
N ALA A 48 -6.13 -16.81 9.55
CA ALA A 48 -5.37 -15.92 10.41
C ALA A 48 -6.03 -14.53 10.39
N LEU A 49 -6.45 -14.07 11.56
CA LEU A 49 -6.93 -12.71 11.73
C LEU A 49 -5.74 -11.76 11.63
N ALA A 50 -6.01 -10.50 11.27
CA ALA A 50 -4.99 -9.47 11.36
C ALA A 50 -4.42 -9.45 12.79
N GLY A 51 -3.10 -9.64 12.93
CA GLY A 51 -2.42 -9.74 14.22
C GLY A 51 -2.18 -11.15 14.76
N THR A 52 -2.60 -12.22 14.06
CA THR A 52 -2.16 -13.59 14.41
C THR A 52 -0.63 -13.68 14.30
N LYS A 53 0.03 -13.89 15.44
CA LYS A 53 1.50 -14.02 15.50
C LYS A 53 1.93 -15.30 14.79
N LEU A 54 2.94 -15.17 13.93
CA LEU A 54 3.60 -16.32 13.32
C LEU A 54 4.52 -16.98 14.35
N SER A 55 4.53 -18.31 14.38
CA SER A 55 5.56 -19.08 15.07
C SER A 55 6.84 -19.07 14.23
N THR A 56 7.50 -17.93 14.14
CA THR A 56 8.71 -17.77 13.32
C THR A 56 9.97 -18.06 14.12
N VAL A 57 10.91 -18.78 13.52
CA VAL A 57 12.27 -18.94 14.02
C VAL A 57 13.09 -17.72 13.58
N ARG A 58 13.77 -17.07 14.52
CA ARG A 58 14.62 -15.89 14.25
C ARG A 58 15.74 -16.29 13.28
N ASN A 59 15.88 -15.57 12.17
CA ASN A 59 16.96 -15.83 11.22
C ASN A 59 18.24 -15.17 11.75
N ASN A 60 19.25 -15.98 12.06
CA ASN A 60 20.50 -15.48 12.64
C ASN A 60 21.39 -14.72 11.65
N GLU A 61 21.24 -14.94 10.34
CA GLU A 61 22.02 -14.23 9.31
C GLU A 61 21.56 -12.78 9.12
N TYR A 62 20.28 -12.51 9.38
CA TYR A 62 19.67 -11.18 9.21
C TYR A 62 19.24 -10.54 10.53
N SER A 63 19.62 -11.12 11.67
CA SER A 63 19.35 -10.54 12.99
C SER A 63 20.50 -9.63 13.41
N THR A 64 20.17 -8.41 13.80
CA THR A 64 21.12 -7.46 14.40
C THR A 64 20.84 -7.27 15.88
N ASP A 65 21.79 -6.65 16.57
CA ASP A 65 21.70 -6.23 17.99
C ASP A 65 21.33 -4.74 18.13
N GLU A 66 20.90 -4.11 17.04
CA GLU A 66 20.47 -2.71 17.04
C GLU A 66 19.16 -2.54 17.81
N GLU A 67 18.96 -1.34 18.35
CA GLU A 67 17.73 -1.01 19.06
C GLU A 67 16.54 -1.02 18.10
N LEU A 68 15.48 -1.74 18.48
CA LEU A 68 14.27 -1.85 17.68
C LEU A 68 13.43 -0.57 17.79
N THR A 69 12.94 -0.09 16.64
CA THR A 69 11.91 0.95 16.60
C THR A 69 10.68 0.51 17.40
N PRO A 70 10.10 1.38 18.25
CA PRO A 70 8.90 1.05 19.02
C PRO A 70 7.75 0.55 18.13
N TYR A 71 7.07 -0.51 18.58
CA TYR A 71 6.00 -1.16 17.82
C TYR A 71 4.92 -0.18 17.33
N ASP A 72 4.50 0.74 18.20
CA ASP A 72 3.47 1.73 17.87
C ASP A 72 3.88 2.62 16.69
N ALA A 73 5.13 3.08 16.67
CA ALA A 73 5.66 3.88 15.57
C ALA A 73 5.69 3.10 14.26
N VAL A 74 6.08 1.83 14.28
CA VAL A 74 6.07 0.96 13.09
C VAL A 74 4.65 0.79 12.53
N THR A 75 3.64 0.68 13.40
CA THR A 75 2.26 0.46 12.94
C THR A 75 1.49 1.74 12.58
N SER A 76 1.88 2.90 13.10
CA SER A 76 1.12 4.15 12.95
C SER A 76 1.83 5.23 12.13
N PHE A 77 3.15 5.27 12.12
CA PHE A 77 3.93 6.31 11.45
C PHE A 77 4.42 5.83 10.08
N ASN A 78 3.49 5.81 9.12
CA ASN A 78 3.70 5.23 7.79
C ASN A 78 3.42 6.25 6.68
N ASN A 79 4.18 6.17 5.60
CA ASN A 79 3.91 6.88 4.36
C ASN A 79 3.10 5.98 3.42
N PHE A 80 1.80 5.84 3.69
CA PHE A 80 0.87 5.05 2.87
C PHE A 80 -0.28 5.94 2.38
N TYR A 81 -0.24 6.33 1.10
CA TYR A 81 -1.07 7.43 0.59
C TYR A 81 -2.46 6.99 0.13
N GLU A 82 -2.67 5.69 -0.04
CA GLU A 82 -3.88 5.13 -0.62
C GLU A 82 -4.97 4.76 0.40
N PHE A 83 -4.71 4.96 1.70
CA PHE A 83 -5.62 4.76 2.82
C PHE A 83 -5.83 6.06 3.59
#